data_AF-A0A1M4VUQ0-F1
#
_entry.id   AF-A0A1M4VUQ0-F1
#
_cell.length_a   1.000
_cell.length_b   1.000
_cell.length_c   1.000
_cell.angle_alpha   90.00
_cell.angle_beta   90.00
_cell.angle_gamma   90.00
#
_symmetry.space_group_name_H-M   'P 1'
#
loop_
_entity.id
_entity.type
_entity.pdbx_description
1 polymer ?
#
loop_
_entity_poly.entity_id
_entity_poly.type
_entity_poly.pdbx_seq_one_letter_code
_entity_poly.pdbx_strand_id
1 'polypeptide(L)'
;MKQVLLFLSITLSSLAGAQTLPPPPAMANLAQKSLIDEFIKVSHYREALINYAKDYIELKMFDYSVDPPKELLTEEQAIKIIENFDFDAFKVSLYSSLSFISDANLKQLIKFHKSIGGQLSKNDSILLMNSTIDLNIKNQIDYAIENIKK
;
A
#
# COMPACT_ATOMS: atom_id res chain seq x y z
N MET A 1 51.02 -14.15 -19.93
CA MET A 1 49.81 -13.97 -20.78
C MET A 1 48.60 -14.77 -20.28
N LYS A 2 48.70 -16.08 -20.00
CA LYS A 2 47.56 -16.88 -19.49
C LYS A 2 46.91 -16.36 -18.20
N GLN A 3 47.70 -15.90 -17.22
CA GLN A 3 47.18 -15.39 -15.95
C GLN A 3 46.45 -14.05 -16.09
N VAL A 4 46.92 -13.16 -16.97
CA VAL A 4 46.27 -11.87 -17.26
C VAL A 4 44.91 -12.09 -17.95
N LEU A 5 44.84 -13.04 -18.88
CA LEU A 5 43.58 -13.45 -19.52
C LEU A 5 42.57 -14.04 -18.52
N LEU A 6 43.05 -14.79 -17.52
CA LEU A 6 42.21 -15.37 -16.46
C LEU A 6 41.63 -14.30 -15.54
N PHE A 7 42.44 -13.31 -15.15
CA PHE A 7 41.97 -12.17 -14.34
C PHE A 7 40.94 -11.33 -15.10
N LEU A 8 41.17 -11.08 -16.40
CA LEU A 8 40.24 -10.31 -17.22
C LEU A 8 38.86 -10.98 -17.34
N SER A 9 38.85 -12.31 -17.50
CA SER A 9 37.62 -13.09 -17.63
C SER A 9 36.80 -13.14 -16.34
N ILE A 10 37.46 -13.25 -15.18
CA ILE A 10 36.78 -13.18 -13.86
C ILE A 10 36.15 -11.79 -13.65
N THR A 11 36.85 -10.71 -14.00
CA THR A 11 36.30 -9.35 -13.85
C THR A 11 35.11 -9.10 -14.77
N LEU A 12 35.15 -9.57 -16.02
CA LEU A 12 34.03 -9.39 -16.96
C LEU A 12 32.77 -10.14 -16.54
N SER A 13 32.91 -11.34 -15.95
CA SER A 13 31.78 -12.09 -15.39
C SER A 13 31.11 -11.38 -14.21
N SER A 14 31.88 -10.68 -13.36
CA SER A 14 31.33 -9.91 -12.24
C SER A 14 30.59 -8.63 -12.69
N LEU A 15 30.97 -8.02 -13.82
CA LEU A 15 30.25 -6.87 -14.39
C LEU A 15 28.94 -7.28 -15.09
N ALA A 16 28.89 -8.46 -15.71
CA ALA A 16 27.68 -8.94 -16.38
C ALA A 16 26.51 -9.24 -15.42
N GLY A 17 26.81 -9.62 -14.17
CA GLY A 17 25.79 -9.85 -13.13
C GLY A 17 25.29 -8.57 -12.42
N ALA A 18 26.00 -7.45 -12.55
CA ALA A 18 25.69 -6.20 -11.86
C ALA A 18 24.66 -5.31 -12.60
N GLN A 19 24.24 -5.69 -13.80
CA GLN A 19 23.29 -4.94 -14.63
C GLN A 19 21.84 -5.42 -14.51
N THR A 20 21.49 -6.22 -13.50
CA THR A 20 20.08 -6.39 -13.14
C THR A 20 19.59 -5.10 -12.49
N LEU A 21 19.29 -4.10 -13.34
CA LEU A 21 18.45 -2.98 -12.93
C LEU A 21 17.19 -3.60 -12.31
N PRO A 22 16.74 -3.09 -11.14
CA PRO A 22 15.47 -3.54 -10.61
C PRO A 22 14.44 -3.39 -11.74
N PRO A 23 13.59 -4.41 -11.96
CA PRO A 23 12.56 -4.31 -12.97
C PRO A 23 11.82 -2.99 -12.74
N PRO A 24 11.52 -2.22 -13.80
CA PRO A 24 10.81 -0.97 -13.64
C PRO A 24 9.54 -1.24 -12.84
N PRO A 25 9.15 -0.35 -11.92
CA PRO A 25 7.99 -0.56 -11.08
C PRO A 25 6.81 -0.95 -11.98
N ALA A 26 6.18 -2.09 -11.67
CA ALA A 26 5.09 -2.59 -12.47
C ALA A 26 4.01 -1.51 -12.54
N MET A 27 3.71 -1.08 -13.76
CA MET A 27 2.73 -0.06 -14.05
C MET A 27 1.55 -0.73 -14.74
N ALA A 28 0.37 -0.64 -14.12
CA ALA A 28 -0.85 -1.12 -14.74
C ALA A 28 -1.07 -0.41 -16.09
N ASN A 29 -1.30 -1.20 -17.14
CA ASN A 29 -1.72 -0.65 -18.43
C ASN A 29 -3.15 -0.09 -18.33
N LEU A 30 -3.63 0.63 -19.36
CA LEU A 30 -4.96 1.28 -19.32
C LEU A 30 -6.12 0.31 -19.04
N ALA A 31 -6.09 -0.88 -19.63
CA ALA A 31 -7.13 -1.89 -19.43
C ALA A 31 -7.13 -2.40 -17.98
N GLN A 32 -5.95 -2.67 -17.44
CA GLN A 32 -5.79 -3.13 -16.06
C GLN A 32 -6.14 -2.03 -15.05
N LYS A 33 -5.80 -0.75 -15.33
CA LYS A 33 -6.24 0.39 -14.50
C LYS A 33 -7.76 0.47 -14.41
N SER A 34 -8.47 0.27 -15.53
CA SER A 34 -9.94 0.24 -15.52
C SER A 34 -10.50 -0.90 -14.66
N LEU A 35 -9.87 -2.09 -14.67
CA LEU A 35 -10.27 -3.19 -13.79
C LEU A 35 -9.98 -2.86 -12.31
N ILE A 36 -8.84 -2.24 -12.01
CA ILE A 36 -8.49 -1.80 -10.66
C ILE A 36 -9.47 -0.73 -10.16
N ASP A 37 -9.87 0.21 -11.01
CA ASP A 37 -10.87 1.23 -10.68
C ASP A 37 -12.24 0.61 -10.36
N GLU A 38 -12.67 -0.35 -11.18
CA GLU A 38 -13.90 -1.10 -10.92
C GLU A 38 -13.80 -1.87 -9.61
N PHE A 39 -12.68 -2.56 -9.37
CA PHE A 39 -12.42 -3.27 -8.12
C PHE A 39 -12.51 -2.34 -6.91
N ILE A 40 -11.81 -1.20 -6.93
CA ILE A 40 -11.83 -0.18 -5.87
C ILE A 40 -13.26 0.25 -5.55
N LYS A 41 -14.07 0.48 -6.59
CA LYS A 41 -15.46 0.91 -6.45
C LYS A 41 -16.34 -0.19 -5.85
N VAL A 42 -16.30 -1.41 -6.38
CA VAL A 42 -17.25 -2.47 -5.98
C VAL A 42 -16.90 -3.11 -4.65
N SER A 43 -15.66 -2.96 -4.18
CA SER A 43 -15.20 -3.46 -2.88
C SER A 43 -15.34 -2.44 -1.75
N HIS A 44 -15.87 -1.24 -2.02
CA HIS A 44 -15.86 -0.14 -1.04
C HIS A 44 -14.46 0.08 -0.45
N TYR A 45 -13.44 0.02 -1.33
CA TYR A 45 -12.05 -0.02 -0.90
C TYR A 45 -11.64 1.23 -0.15
N ARG A 46 -12.17 2.40 -0.57
CA ARG A 46 -11.88 3.68 0.09
C ARG A 46 -12.37 3.66 1.54
N GLU A 47 -13.59 3.21 1.76
CA GLU A 47 -14.18 3.10 3.10
C GLU A 47 -13.42 2.09 3.95
N ALA A 48 -13.10 0.91 3.39
CA ALA A 48 -12.32 -0.13 4.06
C ALA A 48 -10.93 0.39 4.48
N LEU A 49 -10.28 1.15 3.59
CA LEU A 49 -8.96 1.72 3.82
C LEU A 49 -8.99 2.84 4.89
N ILE A 50 -10.05 3.66 4.91
CA ILE A 50 -10.26 4.68 5.94
C ILE A 50 -10.52 4.04 7.31
N ASN A 51 -11.29 2.95 7.36
CA ASN A 51 -11.48 2.21 8.62
C ASN A 51 -10.16 1.64 9.13
N TYR A 52 -9.37 1.02 8.25
CA TYR A 52 -8.02 0.57 8.59
C TYR A 52 -7.14 1.70 9.11
N ALA A 53 -7.19 2.88 8.48
CA ALA A 53 -6.45 4.06 8.93
C ALA A 53 -6.87 4.51 10.33
N LYS A 54 -8.17 4.51 10.63
CA LYS A 54 -8.70 4.88 11.95
C LYS A 54 -8.15 3.96 13.04
N ASP A 55 -8.23 2.66 12.82
CA ASP A 55 -7.73 1.65 13.76
C ASP A 55 -6.21 1.80 13.97
N TYR A 56 -5.46 2.04 12.89
CA TYR A 56 -4.02 2.27 12.99
C TYR A 56 -3.67 3.56 13.76
N ILE A 57 -4.42 4.65 13.55
CA ILE A 57 -4.21 5.90 14.28
C ILE A 57 -4.56 5.73 15.76
N GLU A 58 -5.64 5.03 16.09
CA GLU A 58 -6.01 4.73 17.48
C GLU A 58 -4.87 4.02 18.22
N LEU A 59 -4.21 3.05 17.56
CA LEU A 59 -3.01 2.40 18.10
C LEU A 59 -1.84 3.36 18.31
N LYS A 60 -1.76 4.47 17.56
CA LYS A 60 -0.72 5.49 17.65
C LYS A 60 -1.06 6.61 18.62
N MET A 61 -2.30 6.69 19.11
CA MET A 61 -2.71 7.73 20.06
C MET A 61 -2.00 7.62 21.41
N PHE A 62 -1.54 6.43 21.79
CA PHE A 62 -0.92 6.19 23.08
C PHE A 62 0.44 5.51 22.96
N ASP A 63 1.39 5.95 23.80
CA ASP A 63 2.64 5.25 24.07
C ASP A 63 2.42 4.23 25.19
N TYR A 64 2.32 2.96 24.81
CA TYR A 64 2.18 1.83 25.74
C TYR A 64 3.52 1.34 26.31
N SER A 65 4.65 1.98 25.98
CA SER A 65 5.96 1.63 26.56
C SER A 65 6.18 2.18 27.98
N VAL A 66 5.28 3.04 28.45
CA VAL A 66 5.30 3.67 29.78
C VAL A 66 4.02 3.35 30.56
N ASP A 67 4.10 3.41 31.91
CA ASP A 67 2.97 3.17 32.81
C ASP A 67 2.72 4.39 33.73
N PRO A 68 1.54 5.05 33.67
CA PRO A 68 0.43 4.77 32.75
C PRO A 68 0.77 5.12 31.30
N PRO A 69 0.08 4.53 30.30
CA PRO A 69 0.25 4.88 28.89
C PRO A 69 0.12 6.39 28.67
N LYS A 70 1.01 6.95 27.87
CA LYS A 70 1.06 8.39 27.61
C LYS A 70 0.33 8.73 26.31
N GLU A 71 -0.62 9.64 26.36
CA GLU A 71 -1.26 10.17 25.16
C GLU A 71 -0.24 10.94 24.29
N LEU A 72 -0.16 10.57 23.02
CA LEU A 72 0.70 11.17 21.99
C LEU A 72 -0.10 12.00 20.98
N LEU A 73 -1.37 11.65 20.75
CA LEU A 73 -2.27 12.33 19.82
C LEU A 73 -3.65 12.47 20.45
N THR A 74 -4.22 13.65 20.36
CA THR A 74 -5.60 13.88 20.79
C THR A 74 -6.59 13.32 19.77
N GLU A 75 -7.83 13.06 20.20
CA GLU A 75 -8.92 12.65 19.32
C GLU A 75 -9.14 13.66 18.16
N GLU A 76 -9.07 14.96 18.45
CA GLU A 76 -9.18 16.02 17.44
C GLU A 76 -8.05 15.95 16.38
N GLN A 77 -6.82 15.63 16.81
CA GLN A 77 -5.69 15.44 15.89
C GLN A 77 -5.89 14.19 15.04
N ALA A 78 -6.35 13.09 15.64
CA ALA A 78 -6.66 11.85 14.93
C ALA A 78 -7.74 12.07 13.84
N ILE A 79 -8.82 12.77 14.18
CA ILE A 79 -9.89 13.12 13.24
C ILE A 79 -9.32 13.95 12.07
N LYS A 80 -8.52 14.98 12.35
CA LYS A 80 -7.90 15.81 11.30
C LYS A 80 -6.99 15.00 10.37
N ILE A 81 -6.25 14.01 10.86
CA ILE A 81 -5.43 13.14 10.01
C ILE A 81 -6.31 12.37 9.02
N ILE A 82 -7.41 11.78 9.52
CA ILE A 82 -8.35 11.02 8.69
C ILE A 82 -9.06 11.90 7.66
N GLU A 83 -9.52 13.08 8.07
CA GLU A 83 -10.21 14.02 7.17
C GLU A 83 -9.31 14.53 6.05
N ASN A 84 -8.01 14.69 6.33
CA ASN A 84 -7.01 15.12 5.35
C ASN A 84 -6.40 13.97 4.55
N PHE A 85 -6.90 12.73 4.68
CA PHE A 85 -6.39 11.59 3.93
C PHE A 85 -6.70 11.73 2.43
N ASP A 86 -5.65 11.97 1.65
CA ASP A 86 -5.73 12.04 0.19
C ASP A 86 -5.74 10.64 -0.44
N PHE A 87 -6.95 10.11 -0.62
CA PHE A 87 -7.16 8.82 -1.28
C PHE A 87 -6.73 8.84 -2.74
N ASP A 88 -6.87 9.95 -3.46
CA ASP A 88 -6.55 10.02 -4.88
C ASP A 88 -5.03 9.96 -5.11
N ALA A 89 -4.26 10.62 -4.25
CA ALA A 89 -2.81 10.45 -4.20
C ALA A 89 -2.44 9.00 -3.84
N PHE A 90 -3.11 8.41 -2.84
CA PHE A 90 -2.86 7.02 -2.45
C PHE A 90 -3.18 6.00 -3.54
N LYS A 91 -4.21 6.28 -4.36
CA LYS A 91 -4.67 5.42 -5.46
C LYS A 91 -3.57 5.13 -6.48
N VAL A 92 -2.60 6.04 -6.65
CA VAL A 92 -1.42 5.79 -7.49
C VAL A 92 -0.64 4.56 -7.00
N SER A 93 -0.50 4.42 -5.68
CA SER A 93 0.16 3.26 -5.06
C SER A 93 -0.66 1.97 -5.21
N LEU A 94 -1.99 2.09 -5.23
CA LEU A 94 -2.90 0.96 -5.50
C LEU A 94 -2.73 0.44 -6.93
N TYR A 95 -2.59 1.33 -7.92
CA TYR A 95 -2.37 0.89 -9.30
C TYR A 95 -1.09 0.07 -9.44
N SER A 96 0.00 0.48 -8.80
CA SER A 96 1.25 -0.29 -8.84
C SER A 96 1.08 -1.61 -8.09
N SER A 97 0.54 -1.57 -6.86
CA SER A 97 0.39 -2.75 -6.00
C SER A 97 -0.54 -3.82 -6.60
N LEU A 98 -1.63 -3.40 -7.24
CA LEU A 98 -2.63 -4.30 -7.82
C LEU A 98 -2.29 -4.69 -9.27
N SER A 99 -1.30 -4.05 -9.92
CA SER A 99 -0.85 -4.44 -11.27
C SER A 99 -0.24 -5.85 -11.34
N PHE A 100 0.22 -6.37 -10.20
CA PHE A 100 0.72 -7.74 -10.09
C PHE A 100 -0.40 -8.80 -10.07
N ILE A 101 -1.66 -8.39 -9.90
CA ILE A 101 -2.81 -9.29 -9.98
C ILE A 101 -3.19 -9.43 -11.46
N SER A 102 -3.29 -10.67 -11.94
CA SER A 102 -3.73 -10.94 -13.31
C SER A 102 -5.15 -10.40 -13.56
N ASP A 103 -5.44 -9.99 -14.80
CA ASP A 103 -6.77 -9.53 -15.21
C ASP A 103 -7.88 -10.55 -14.88
N ALA A 104 -7.57 -11.85 -15.03
CA ALA A 104 -8.50 -12.93 -14.69
C ALA A 104 -8.85 -12.94 -13.21
N ASN A 105 -7.85 -12.77 -12.34
CA ASN A 105 -8.05 -12.72 -10.90
C ASN A 105 -8.74 -11.42 -10.47
N LEU A 106 -8.39 -10.27 -11.06
CA LEU A 106 -9.12 -9.01 -10.83
C LEU A 106 -10.60 -9.14 -11.17
N LYS A 107 -10.94 -9.74 -12.32
CA LYS A 107 -12.33 -10.01 -12.70
C LYS A 107 -13.06 -10.92 -11.72
N GLN A 108 -12.39 -11.94 -11.18
CA GLN A 108 -12.96 -12.81 -10.15
C GLN A 108 -13.21 -12.06 -8.84
N LEU A 109 -12.25 -11.22 -8.41
CA LEU A 109 -12.40 -10.37 -7.23
C LEU A 109 -13.56 -9.38 -7.39
N ILE A 110 -13.69 -8.75 -8.55
CA ILE A 110 -14.82 -7.86 -8.88
C ILE A 110 -16.14 -8.62 -8.79
N LYS A 111 -16.22 -9.82 -9.39
CA LYS A 111 -17.43 -10.66 -9.34
C LYS A 111 -17.78 -11.03 -7.89
N PHE A 112 -16.80 -11.43 -7.10
CA PHE A 112 -16.98 -11.77 -5.69
C PHE A 112 -17.55 -10.58 -4.90
N HIS A 113 -16.91 -9.41 -4.96
CA HIS A 113 -17.37 -8.24 -4.22
C HIS A 113 -18.77 -7.79 -4.66
N LYS A 114 -19.07 -7.80 -5.97
CA LYS A 114 -20.43 -7.54 -6.47
C LYS A 114 -21.46 -8.51 -5.90
N SER A 115 -21.12 -9.79 -5.75
CA SER A 115 -22.05 -10.82 -5.26
C SER A 115 -22.46 -10.64 -3.80
N ILE A 116 -21.63 -9.98 -2.99
CA ILE A 116 -21.89 -9.69 -1.57
C ILE A 116 -22.24 -8.22 -1.32
N GLY A 117 -22.38 -7.40 -2.37
CA GLY A 117 -22.60 -5.95 -2.22
C GLY A 117 -21.39 -5.19 -1.66
N GLY A 118 -20.19 -5.79 -1.74
CA GLY A 118 -18.93 -5.18 -1.32
C GLY A 118 -18.72 -5.09 0.19
N GLN A 119 -19.59 -5.70 1.01
CA GLN A 119 -19.54 -5.63 2.47
C GLN A 119 -19.78 -7.03 3.07
N LEU A 120 -19.19 -7.31 4.23
CA LEU A 120 -19.48 -8.52 5.03
C LEU A 120 -20.65 -8.29 5.99
N SER A 121 -20.73 -7.08 6.53
CA SER A 121 -21.82 -6.65 7.40
C SER A 121 -22.01 -5.14 7.30
N LYS A 122 -22.99 -4.59 8.03
CA LYS A 122 -23.28 -3.15 7.96
C LYS A 122 -22.05 -2.34 8.39
N ASN A 123 -21.54 -1.49 7.49
CA ASN A 123 -20.34 -0.65 7.67
C ASN A 123 -19.02 -1.44 7.78
N ASP A 124 -19.01 -2.70 7.36
CA ASP A 124 -17.85 -3.59 7.45
C ASP A 124 -17.49 -4.09 6.05
N SER A 125 -16.54 -3.38 5.43
CA SER A 125 -16.01 -3.67 4.11
C SER A 125 -14.72 -4.49 4.20
N ILE A 126 -14.53 -5.44 3.29
CA ILE A 126 -13.28 -6.23 3.25
C ILE A 126 -12.19 -5.40 2.58
N LEU A 127 -11.06 -5.26 3.27
CA LEU A 127 -9.85 -4.69 2.68
C LEU A 127 -8.94 -5.79 2.15
N LEU A 128 -8.85 -5.93 0.83
CA LEU A 128 -7.80 -6.75 0.22
C LEU A 128 -6.48 -5.99 0.29
N MET A 129 -5.56 -6.43 1.15
CA MET A 129 -4.31 -5.75 1.41
C MET A 129 -3.11 -6.66 1.17
N ASN A 130 -2.10 -6.14 0.49
CA ASN A 130 -0.76 -6.73 0.47
C ASN A 130 0.20 -5.90 1.33
N SER A 131 1.43 -6.38 1.52
CA SER A 131 2.43 -5.69 2.34
C SER A 131 2.76 -4.28 1.84
N THR A 132 2.73 -4.05 0.52
CA THR A 132 3.02 -2.74 -0.07
C THR A 132 1.93 -1.72 0.26
N ILE A 133 0.66 -2.12 0.12
CA ILE A 133 -0.49 -1.28 0.46
C ILE A 133 -0.46 -0.94 1.94
N ASP A 134 -0.22 -1.95 2.80
CA ASP A 134 -0.10 -1.78 4.25
C ASP A 134 0.99 -0.76 4.63
N LEU A 135 2.20 -0.94 4.10
CA LEU A 135 3.32 -0.05 4.39
C LEU A 135 3.05 1.36 3.88
N ASN A 136 2.48 1.51 2.68
CA ASN A 136 2.22 2.83 2.11
C ASN A 136 1.22 3.63 2.93
N ILE A 137 0.13 3.01 3.40
CA ILE A 137 -0.85 3.73 4.19
C ILE A 137 -0.29 4.10 5.56
N LYS A 138 0.43 3.18 6.21
CA LYS A 138 1.11 3.45 7.49
C LYS A 138 2.09 4.60 7.36
N ASN A 139 2.91 4.62 6.31
CA ASN A 139 3.86 5.69 6.05
C ASN A 139 3.17 7.04 5.84
N GLN A 140 2.05 7.08 5.10
CA GLN A 140 1.29 8.31 4.89
C GLN A 140 0.70 8.84 6.20
N ILE A 141 0.17 7.94 7.05
CA ILE A 141 -0.36 8.29 8.36
C ILE A 141 0.76 8.75 9.31
N ASP A 142 1.85 7.99 9.43
CA ASP A 142 2.98 8.33 10.29
C ASP A 142 3.59 9.69 9.87
N TYR A 143 3.67 9.97 8.56
CA TYR A 143 4.08 11.28 8.07
C TYR A 143 3.10 12.40 8.47
N ALA A 144 1.79 12.16 8.40
CA ALA A 144 0.80 13.13 8.85
C ALA A 144 0.89 13.41 10.35
N ILE A 145 1.06 12.35 11.16
CA ILE A 145 1.28 12.43 12.62
C ILE A 145 2.49 13.32 12.94
N GLU A 146 3.63 13.08 12.27
CA GLU A 146 4.86 13.83 12.53
C GLU A 146 4.75 15.31 12.11
N ASN A 147 3.90 15.65 11.13
CA ASN A 147 3.71 17.04 10.72
C ASN A 147 2.70 17.81 11.58
N ILE A 148 1.85 17.12 12.35
CA ILE A 148 0.97 17.78 13.33
C ILE A 148 1.75 18.19 14.59
N LYS A 149 2.86 17.52 14.89
CA LYS A 149 3.73 17.82 16.04
C LYS A 149 4.66 19.01 15.83
N LYS A 150 4.81 19.49 14.59
CA LYS A 150 5.64 20.65 14.23
C LYS A 150 4.84 21.94 14.33
#